data_AF-A0A2Z2MMD1-F1
#
_entry.id   AF-A0A2Z2MMD1-F1
#
_cell.length_a   1.000
_cell.length_b   1.000
_cell.length_c   1.000
_cell.angle_alpha   90.00
_cell.angle_beta   90.00
_cell.angle_gamma   90.00
#
_symmetry.space_group_name_H-M   'P 1'
#
loop_
_entity.id
_entity.type
_entity.pdbx_description
1 polymer ?
#
loop_
_entity_poly.entity_id
_entity_poly.type
_entity_poly.pdbx_seq_one_letter_code
_entity_poly.pdbx_strand_id
1 'polypeptide(L)'
;MSEVPAYLREGYITPDELFKIIPKPSEERLRARPVAVPECPQEIPCAPCREVCPTNAISMPTPNDLPVVDYEKCIGCSLCVQICPGLAFFMVHYVGDKARITMPHELLPLPKRGEEVVLLNRTGESVGKGKIVTVVPREKSRGDTPILVVEVPLQLAWDVRAVRVER
;
A
#
# COMPACT_ATOMS: atom_id res chain seq x y z
N MET A 1 -23.79 -14.37 -16.75
CA MET A 1 -22.67 -14.70 -15.85
C MET A 1 -21.72 -13.54 -15.96
N SER A 2 -21.50 -12.80 -14.87
CA SER A 2 -20.52 -11.71 -14.85
C SER A 2 -19.16 -12.28 -15.23
N GLU A 3 -18.50 -11.65 -16.19
CA GLU A 3 -17.17 -12.04 -16.63
C GLU A 3 -16.20 -11.92 -15.45
N VAL A 4 -15.38 -12.95 -15.22
CA VAL A 4 -14.38 -12.93 -14.14
C VAL A 4 -13.36 -11.82 -14.45
N PRO A 5 -13.18 -10.83 -13.56
CA PRO A 5 -12.21 -9.75 -13.77
C PRO A 5 -10.81 -10.27 -14.10
N ALA A 6 -10.08 -9.57 -14.97
CA ALA A 6 -8.76 -10.01 -15.44
C ALA A 6 -7.77 -10.19 -14.28
N TYR A 7 -7.72 -9.26 -13.32
CA TYR A 7 -6.88 -9.41 -12.12
C TYR A 7 -7.12 -10.69 -11.29
N LEU A 8 -8.33 -11.27 -11.31
CA LEU A 8 -8.61 -12.55 -10.65
C LEU A 8 -8.09 -13.75 -11.46
N ARG A 9 -8.00 -13.61 -12.78
CA ARG A 9 -7.45 -14.64 -13.68
C ARG A 9 -5.92 -14.60 -13.73
N GLU A 10 -5.36 -13.39 -13.72
CA GLU A 10 -3.92 -13.15 -13.85
C GLU A 10 -3.19 -13.15 -12.49
N GLY A 11 -3.89 -12.90 -11.39
CA GLY A 11 -3.33 -12.94 -10.04
C GLY A 11 -2.67 -11.63 -9.57
N TYR A 12 -2.80 -10.54 -10.33
CA TYR A 12 -2.35 -9.21 -9.95
C TYR A 12 -3.25 -8.13 -10.55
N ILE A 13 -3.31 -6.95 -9.93
CA ILE A 13 -4.11 -5.82 -10.40
C ILE A 13 -3.23 -4.76 -11.05
N THR A 14 -3.57 -4.32 -12.26
CA THR A 14 -2.85 -3.22 -12.92
C THR A 14 -3.25 -1.85 -12.30
N PRO A 15 -2.41 -0.81 -12.41
CA PRO A 15 -2.81 0.55 -11.99
C PRO A 15 -4.10 1.02 -12.67
N ASP A 16 -4.30 0.69 -13.94
CA ASP A 16 -5.49 1.08 -14.70
C ASP A 16 -6.76 0.37 -14.19
N GLU A 17 -6.66 -0.90 -13.82
CA GLU A 17 -7.76 -1.61 -13.15
C GLU A 17 -8.02 -1.06 -11.75
N LEU A 18 -6.96 -0.79 -10.98
CA LEU A 18 -7.06 -0.23 -9.64
C LEU A 18 -7.85 1.08 -9.64
N PHE A 19 -7.54 2.01 -10.56
CA PHE A 19 -8.21 3.30 -10.63
C PHE A 19 -9.62 3.27 -11.22
N LYS A 20 -10.07 2.12 -11.75
CA LYS A 20 -11.50 1.90 -12.03
C LYS A 20 -12.29 1.53 -10.77
N ILE A 21 -11.61 1.03 -9.75
CA ILE A 21 -12.21 0.57 -8.49
C ILE A 21 -12.15 1.68 -7.45
N ILE A 22 -11.03 2.39 -7.35
CA ILE A 22 -10.81 3.45 -6.35
C ILE A 22 -10.49 4.79 -7.00
N PRO A 23 -10.93 5.92 -6.43
CA PRO A 23 -10.54 7.23 -6.93
C PRO A 23 -9.03 7.43 -6.77
N LYS A 24 -8.35 7.98 -7.79
CA LYS A 24 -6.93 8.33 -7.64
C LYS A 24 -6.79 9.61 -6.80
N PRO A 25 -5.93 9.64 -5.75
CA PRO A 25 -5.64 10.88 -5.03
C PRO A 25 -5.07 11.95 -5.96
N SER A 26 -5.41 13.22 -5.73
CA SER A 26 -4.84 14.34 -6.48
C SER A 26 -3.33 14.46 -6.21
N GLU A 27 -2.59 15.05 -7.15
CA GLU A 27 -1.15 15.28 -6.94
C GLU A 27 -0.87 16.22 -5.77
N GLU A 28 -1.70 17.25 -5.58
CA GLU A 28 -1.63 18.15 -4.43
C GLU A 28 -1.74 17.35 -3.13
N ARG A 29 -2.71 16.43 -3.06
CA ARG A 29 -2.88 15.58 -1.89
C ARG A 29 -1.69 14.65 -1.69
N LEU A 30 -1.16 14.06 -2.76
CA LEU A 30 0.02 13.18 -2.70
C LEU A 30 1.27 13.91 -2.23
N ARG A 31 1.39 15.22 -2.48
CA ARG A 31 2.53 16.05 -2.03
C ARG A 31 2.36 16.59 -0.61
N ALA A 32 1.12 16.74 -0.13
CA ALA A 32 0.86 17.30 1.19
C ALA A 32 1.33 16.38 2.34
N ARG A 33 1.03 15.08 2.26
CA ARG A 33 1.40 14.06 3.26
C ARG A 33 1.11 12.65 2.73
N PRO A 34 1.61 11.57 3.36
CA PRO A 34 1.22 10.21 2.99
C PRO A 34 -0.30 10.01 2.99
N VAL A 35 -0.80 9.30 1.98
CA VAL A 35 -2.22 8.96 1.83
C VAL A 35 -2.39 7.46 1.65
N ALA A 36 -3.40 6.90 2.29
CA ALA A 36 -3.71 5.48 2.21
C ALA A 36 -4.39 5.16 0.88
N VAL A 37 -3.89 4.13 0.20
CA VAL A 37 -4.43 3.58 -1.05
C VAL A 37 -4.87 2.15 -0.77
N PRO A 38 -6.18 1.86 -0.80
CA PRO A 38 -6.69 0.50 -0.61
C PRO A 38 -6.66 -0.29 -1.91
N GLU A 39 -5.64 -1.11 -2.13
CA GLU A 39 -5.55 -2.01 -3.30
C GLU A 39 -6.26 -3.35 -3.06
N CYS A 40 -7.43 -3.31 -2.42
CA CYS A 40 -8.23 -4.49 -2.11
C CYS A 40 -9.49 -4.53 -3.00
N PRO A 41 -9.54 -5.37 -4.04
CA PRO A 41 -10.71 -5.50 -4.91
C PRO A 41 -11.66 -6.63 -4.49
N GLN A 42 -11.65 -7.04 -3.21
CA GLN A 42 -12.33 -8.24 -2.72
C GLN A 42 -13.55 -7.90 -1.86
N GLU A 43 -14.73 -8.41 -2.24
CA GLU A 43 -15.98 -8.26 -1.49
C GLU A 43 -16.15 -9.36 -0.44
N ILE A 44 -15.21 -9.44 0.49
CA ILE A 44 -15.14 -10.45 1.56
C ILE A 44 -15.50 -9.82 2.91
N PRO A 45 -16.03 -10.56 3.90
CA PRO A 45 -16.42 -10.01 5.20
C PRO A 45 -15.19 -9.61 6.04
N CYS A 46 -14.59 -8.46 5.74
CA CYS A 46 -13.32 -7.98 6.28
C CYS A 46 -13.36 -6.46 6.50
N ALA A 47 -13.43 -6.01 7.75
CA ALA A 47 -13.41 -4.57 8.12
C ALA A 47 -12.25 -4.05 9.01
N PRO A 48 -11.10 -4.75 9.26
CA PRO A 48 -10.06 -4.23 10.15
C PRO A 48 -9.51 -2.86 9.78
N CYS A 49 -9.41 -2.56 8.47
CA CYS A 49 -8.90 -1.27 8.01
C CYS A 49 -9.82 -0.10 8.39
N ARG A 50 -11.14 -0.31 8.36
CA ARG A 50 -12.15 0.65 8.83
C ARG A 50 -12.06 0.82 10.33
N GLU A 51 -12.01 -0.29 11.07
CA GLU A 51 -12.06 -0.30 12.53
C GLU A 51 -10.81 0.31 13.19
N VAL A 52 -9.63 0.12 12.58
CA VAL A 52 -8.38 0.69 13.11
C VAL A 52 -8.23 2.18 12.83
N CYS A 53 -9.03 2.76 11.92
CA CYS A 53 -8.81 4.12 11.43
C CYS A 53 -9.16 5.16 12.51
N PRO A 54 -8.18 5.91 13.06
CA PRO A 54 -8.44 6.82 14.17
C PRO A 54 -9.22 8.09 13.76
N THR A 55 -9.27 8.38 12.46
CA THR A 55 -9.96 9.56 11.91
C THR A 55 -11.24 9.23 11.17
N ASN A 56 -11.66 7.96 11.15
CA ASN A 56 -12.80 7.48 10.36
C ASN A 56 -12.70 7.89 8.88
N ALA A 57 -11.48 7.93 8.34
CA ALA A 57 -11.23 8.24 6.93
C ALA A 57 -11.59 7.07 6.00
N ILE A 58 -11.74 5.86 6.53
CA ILE A 58 -12.06 4.66 5.75
C ILE A 58 -13.52 4.31 6.00
N SER A 59 -14.30 4.18 4.93
CA SER A 59 -15.73 3.83 4.99
C SER A 59 -16.01 2.55 4.22
N MET A 60 -16.89 1.72 4.80
CA MET A 60 -17.41 0.47 4.22
C MET A 60 -18.85 0.32 4.71
N PRO A 61 -19.88 0.42 3.84
CA PRO A 61 -21.28 0.29 4.26
C PRO A 61 -21.56 -1.01 5.02
N THR A 62 -21.04 -2.12 4.50
CA THR A 62 -21.00 -3.43 5.14
C THR A 62 -19.56 -3.95 5.18
N PRO A 63 -19.25 -4.97 6.01
CA PRO A 63 -17.93 -5.60 5.99
C PRO A 63 -17.54 -6.23 4.65
N ASN A 64 -18.50 -6.45 3.74
CA ASN A 64 -18.27 -7.05 2.42
C ASN A 64 -18.04 -6.01 1.32
N ASP A 65 -18.27 -4.73 1.58
CA ASP A 65 -18.04 -3.69 0.57
C ASP A 65 -16.55 -3.35 0.44
N LEU A 66 -16.17 -2.70 -0.66
CA LEU A 66 -14.81 -2.21 -0.83
C LEU A 66 -14.53 -0.99 0.06
N PRO A 67 -13.33 -0.89 0.65
CA PRO A 67 -12.95 0.27 1.45
C PRO A 67 -12.78 1.52 0.60
N VAL A 68 -13.54 2.57 0.94
CA VAL A 68 -13.41 3.90 0.33
C VAL A 68 -12.71 4.84 1.30
N VAL A 69 -11.61 5.46 0.86
CA VAL A 69 -10.81 6.38 1.68
C VAL A 69 -11.15 7.83 1.33
N ASP A 70 -11.59 8.57 2.34
CA ASP A 70 -11.60 10.03 2.34
C ASP A 70 -10.16 10.53 2.51
N TYR A 71 -9.56 10.95 1.40
CA TYR A 71 -8.16 11.37 1.38
C TYR A 71 -7.89 12.62 2.23
N GLU A 72 -8.87 13.50 2.42
CA GLU A 72 -8.71 14.72 3.22
C GLU A 72 -8.66 14.41 4.71
N LYS A 73 -9.45 13.44 5.17
CA LYS A 73 -9.42 12.95 6.56
C LYS A 73 -8.24 12.01 6.85
N CYS A 74 -7.64 11.43 5.82
CA CYS A 74 -6.50 10.53 5.99
C CYS A 74 -5.27 11.30 6.50
N ILE A 75 -4.79 10.95 7.70
CA ILE A 75 -3.63 11.59 8.33
C ILE A 75 -2.29 10.91 8.02
N GLY A 76 -2.31 9.80 7.26
CA GLY A 76 -1.07 9.13 6.85
C GLY A 76 -0.42 8.22 7.90
N CYS A 77 -1.18 7.68 8.87
CA CYS A 77 -0.63 6.96 10.03
C CYS A 77 -0.20 5.50 9.77
N SER A 78 -0.50 4.94 8.60
CA SER A 78 -0.14 3.57 8.18
C SER A 78 -0.72 2.41 9.00
N LEU A 79 -1.62 2.65 9.96
CA LEU A 79 -2.27 1.57 10.73
C LEU A 79 -3.07 0.60 9.86
N CYS A 80 -3.72 1.10 8.81
CA CYS A 80 -4.43 0.27 7.83
C CYS A 80 -3.49 -0.68 7.07
N VAL A 81 -2.24 -0.26 6.81
CA VAL A 81 -1.21 -1.11 6.19
C VAL A 81 -0.81 -2.24 7.13
N GLN A 82 -0.64 -1.92 8.42
CA GLN A 82 -0.16 -2.86 9.43
C GLN A 82 -1.22 -3.91 9.85
N ILE A 83 -2.51 -3.53 9.88
CA ILE A 83 -3.60 -4.43 10.32
C ILE A 83 -4.19 -5.28 9.18
N CYS A 84 -3.92 -4.93 7.91
CA CYS A 84 -4.59 -5.57 6.78
C CYS A 84 -4.14 -7.02 6.64
N PRO A 85 -5.03 -8.02 6.81
CA PRO A 85 -4.66 -9.43 6.67
C PRO A 85 -4.34 -9.81 5.22
N GLY A 86 -4.85 -9.05 4.25
CA GLY A 86 -4.60 -9.26 2.82
C GLY A 86 -3.40 -8.47 2.28
N LEU A 87 -2.65 -7.76 3.12
CA LEU A 87 -1.48 -6.96 2.72
C LEU A 87 -1.76 -5.94 1.59
N ALA A 88 -3.00 -5.49 1.48
CA ALA A 88 -3.52 -4.77 0.32
C ALA A 88 -3.53 -3.24 0.49
N PHE A 89 -3.04 -2.72 1.62
CA PHE A 89 -2.97 -1.28 1.86
C PHE A 89 -1.55 -0.77 1.65
N PHE A 90 -1.46 0.35 0.92
CA PHE A 90 -0.21 1.05 0.69
C PHE A 90 -0.36 2.52 1.09
N MET A 91 0.75 3.17 1.45
CA MET A 91 0.79 4.63 1.55
C MET A 91 1.62 5.19 0.40
N VAL A 92 1.14 6.27 -0.20
CA VAL A 92 1.88 6.99 -1.26
C VAL A 92 2.10 8.44 -0.81
N HIS A 93 3.32 8.94 -0.98
CA HIS A 93 3.69 10.31 -0.67
C HIS A 93 4.72 10.83 -1.67
N TYR A 94 4.46 11.93 -2.34
CA TYR A 94 5.37 12.56 -3.30
C TYR A 94 6.26 13.57 -2.59
N VAL A 95 7.57 13.41 -2.73
CA VAL A 95 8.59 14.24 -2.09
C VAL A 95 9.57 14.71 -3.15
N GLY A 96 9.40 15.95 -3.63
CA GLY A 96 10.20 16.49 -4.73
C GLY A 96 10.01 15.68 -6.02
N ASP A 97 11.12 15.12 -6.50
CA ASP A 97 11.26 14.26 -7.68
C ASP A 97 11.19 12.75 -7.34
N LYS A 98 10.87 12.42 -6.09
CA LYS A 98 10.76 11.04 -5.59
C LYS A 98 9.38 10.77 -4.98
N ALA A 99 9.12 9.50 -4.70
CA ALA A 99 7.99 9.06 -3.90
C ALA A 99 8.45 8.19 -2.73
N ARG A 100 7.68 8.22 -1.63
CA ARG A 100 7.81 7.28 -0.52
C ARG A 100 6.60 6.36 -0.53
N ILE A 101 6.87 5.06 -0.62
CA ILE A 101 5.85 4.02 -0.60
C ILE A 101 5.94 3.29 0.74
N THR A 102 4.84 3.28 1.48
CA THR A 102 4.71 2.40 2.66
C THR A 102 4.01 1.13 2.25
N MET A 103 4.59 -0.01 2.59
CA MET A 103 4.07 -1.34 2.24
C MET A 103 4.24 -2.32 3.41
N PRO A 104 3.38 -3.33 3.52
CA PRO A 104 3.64 -4.47 4.39
C PRO A 104 4.82 -5.30 3.85
N HIS A 105 5.54 -5.99 4.74
CA HIS A 105 6.66 -6.83 4.35
C HIS A 105 6.80 -8.07 5.25
N GLU A 106 6.62 -9.24 4.65
CA GLU A 106 6.64 -10.53 5.36
C GLU A 106 7.85 -11.41 5.00
N LEU A 107 8.79 -10.90 4.20
CA LEU A 107 9.99 -11.62 3.82
C LEU A 107 11.14 -11.36 4.81
N LEU A 108 12.02 -12.36 4.91
CA LEU A 108 13.27 -12.26 5.68
C LEU A 108 14.47 -12.34 4.72
N PRO A 109 15.61 -11.70 5.04
CA PRO A 109 15.85 -10.88 6.24
C PRO A 109 15.15 -9.51 6.15
N LEU A 110 14.76 -8.96 7.31
CA LEU A 110 14.25 -7.58 7.33
C LEU A 110 15.33 -6.60 6.87
N PRO A 111 14.99 -5.64 6.01
CA PRO A 111 15.92 -4.58 5.65
C PRO A 111 16.22 -3.68 6.85
N LYS A 112 17.32 -2.92 6.73
CA LYS A 112 17.71 -1.92 7.72
C LYS A 112 17.44 -0.53 7.16
N ARG A 113 17.18 0.42 8.06
CA ARG A 113 17.09 1.83 7.67
C ARG A 113 18.37 2.27 6.95
N GLY A 114 18.20 2.93 5.80
CA GLY A 114 19.29 3.43 4.96
C GLY A 114 19.80 2.45 3.92
N GLU A 115 19.36 1.19 3.94
CA GLU A 115 19.78 0.16 3.00
C GLU A 115 19.20 0.36 1.60
N GLU A 116 20.00 -0.02 0.59
CA GLU A 116 19.56 -0.14 -0.80
C GLU A 116 18.90 -1.49 -1.04
N VAL A 117 17.73 -1.49 -1.66
CA VAL A 117 16.95 -2.69 -1.97
C VAL A 117 16.54 -2.69 -3.44
N VAL A 118 16.31 -3.88 -3.99
CA VAL A 118 15.70 -4.03 -5.32
C VAL A 118 14.20 -3.79 -5.19
N LEU A 119 13.67 -2.96 -6.07
CA LEU A 119 12.25 -2.64 -6.15
C LEU A 119 11.56 -3.64 -7.06
N LEU A 120 10.47 -4.23 -6.60
CA LEU A 120 9.67 -5.18 -7.36
C LEU A 120 8.28 -4.63 -7.66
N ASN A 121 7.80 -4.86 -8.88
CA ASN A 121 6.42 -4.60 -9.26
C ASN A 121 5.48 -5.73 -8.78
N ARG A 122 4.21 -5.68 -9.20
CA ARG A 122 3.17 -6.64 -8.80
C ARG A 122 3.35 -8.04 -9.38
N THR A 123 4.14 -8.19 -10.44
CA THR A 123 4.49 -9.49 -11.03
C THR A 123 5.80 -10.05 -10.47
N GLY A 124 6.49 -9.28 -9.63
CA GLY A 124 7.77 -9.67 -9.02
C GLY A 124 9.00 -9.33 -9.87
N GLU A 125 8.83 -8.58 -10.95
CA GLU A 125 9.93 -8.12 -11.80
C GLU A 125 10.70 -6.98 -11.14
N SER A 126 12.01 -6.95 -11.36
CA SER A 126 12.88 -5.87 -10.87
C SER A 126 12.71 -4.62 -11.72
N VAL A 127 12.19 -3.56 -11.11
CA VAL A 127 11.94 -2.26 -11.78
C VAL A 127 12.93 -1.17 -11.40
N GLY A 128 13.87 -1.47 -10.51
CA GLY A 128 14.97 -0.57 -10.17
C GLY A 128 15.49 -0.80 -8.76
N LYS A 129 16.15 0.23 -8.22
CA LYS A 129 16.70 0.26 -6.87
C LYS A 129 16.07 1.41 -6.09
N GLY A 130 15.90 1.22 -4.79
CA GLY A 130 15.40 2.24 -3.89
C GLY A 130 16.03 2.13 -2.51
N LYS A 131 15.67 3.07 -1.63
CA LYS A 131 16.30 3.19 -0.32
C LYS A 131 15.28 3.05 0.80
N ILE A 132 15.58 2.22 1.79
CA ILE A 132 14.73 2.04 2.96
C ILE A 132 14.84 3.27 3.86
N VAL A 133 13.72 3.97 4.06
CA VAL A 133 13.63 5.18 4.90
C VAL A 133 13.28 4.83 6.33
N THR A 134 12.34 3.90 6.50
CA THR A 134 11.81 3.48 7.80
C THR A 134 11.45 2.01 7.75
N VAL A 135 11.72 1.32 8.87
CA VAL A 135 11.29 -0.05 9.11
C VAL A 135 10.57 -0.01 10.45
N VAL A 136 9.28 -0.31 10.44
CA VAL A 136 8.51 -0.51 11.68
C VAL A 136 8.44 -2.02 11.90
N PRO A 137 9.03 -2.53 13.00
CA PRO A 137 9.02 -3.96 13.29
C PRO A 137 7.62 -4.43 13.69
N ARG A 138 7.46 -5.74 13.84
CA ARG A 138 6.21 -6.35 14.31
C ARG A 138 5.80 -5.76 15.66
N GLU A 139 4.56 -5.30 15.77
CA GLU A 139 4.00 -4.76 17.00
C GLU A 139 2.69 -5.48 17.32
N LYS A 140 2.74 -6.49 18.18
CA LYS A 140 1.60 -7.38 18.50
C LYS A 140 0.32 -6.65 18.91
N SER A 141 0.43 -5.43 19.45
CA SER A 141 -0.71 -4.60 19.87
C SER A 141 -1.42 -3.88 18.71
N ARG A 142 -0.82 -3.77 17.51
CA ARG A 142 -1.33 -3.00 16.37
C ARG A 142 -1.32 -3.76 15.04
N GLY A 143 -0.54 -4.82 14.93
CA GLY A 143 -0.48 -5.75 13.80
C GLY A 143 0.86 -6.48 13.73
N ASP A 144 0.83 -7.77 13.33
CA ASP A 144 2.02 -8.64 13.34
C ASP A 144 2.87 -8.54 12.06
N THR A 145 2.48 -7.66 11.12
CA THR A 145 3.19 -7.45 9.86
C THR A 145 4.13 -6.24 9.97
N PRO A 146 5.45 -6.41 9.73
CA PRO A 146 6.37 -5.29 9.57
C PRO A 146 5.93 -4.39 8.42
N ILE A 147 6.10 -3.08 8.58
CA ILE A 147 5.88 -2.13 7.48
C ILE A 147 7.18 -1.43 7.12
N LEU A 148 7.39 -1.26 5.81
CA LEU A 148 8.56 -0.60 5.25
C LEU A 148 8.12 0.70 4.60
N VAL A 149 8.94 1.75 4.75
CA VAL A 149 8.86 2.93 3.91
C VAL A 149 10.06 2.92 2.99
N VAL A 150 9.84 2.83 1.69
CA VAL A 150 10.88 2.85 0.66
C VAL A 150 10.78 4.13 -0.16
N GLU A 151 11.92 4.79 -0.37
CA GLU A 151 12.05 5.90 -1.29
C GLU A 151 12.36 5.37 -2.70
N VAL A 152 11.57 5.80 -3.67
CA VAL A 152 11.61 5.36 -5.08
C VAL A 152 11.57 6.57 -6.02
N PRO A 153 12.06 6.44 -7.26
CA PRO A 153 11.82 7.44 -8.30
C PRO A 153 10.31 7.70 -8.49
N LEU A 154 9.92 8.96 -8.75
CA LEU A 154 8.52 9.35 -8.82
C LEU A 154 7.72 8.55 -9.87
N GLN A 155 8.33 8.22 -11.02
CA GLN A 155 7.69 7.42 -12.06
C GLN A 155 7.34 5.99 -11.63
N LEU A 156 7.98 5.46 -10.58
CA LEU A 156 7.76 4.10 -10.07
C LEU A 156 6.74 4.05 -8.91
N ALA A 157 6.15 5.17 -8.51
CA ALA A 157 5.31 5.27 -7.32
C ALA A 157 4.09 4.31 -7.34
N TRP A 158 3.50 4.09 -8.52
CA TRP A 158 2.33 3.24 -8.70
C TRP A 158 2.67 1.80 -9.11
N ASP A 159 3.94 1.52 -9.38
CA ASP A 159 4.41 0.23 -9.87
C ASP A 159 5.02 -0.62 -8.74
N VAL A 160 5.85 0.00 -7.89
CA VAL A 160 6.57 -0.69 -6.81
C VAL A 160 5.62 -1.15 -5.71
N ARG A 161 5.54 -2.46 -5.49
CA ARG A 161 4.69 -3.07 -4.45
C ARG A 161 5.39 -4.09 -3.57
N ALA A 162 6.65 -4.42 -3.86
CA ALA A 162 7.49 -5.19 -2.97
C ALA A 162 8.95 -4.75 -3.06
N VAL A 163 9.77 -5.23 -2.13
CA VAL A 163 11.22 -5.03 -2.13
C VAL A 163 11.93 -6.35 -1.87
N ARG A 164 13.11 -6.51 -2.47
CA ARG A 164 14.02 -7.64 -2.21
C ARG A 164 15.33 -7.11 -1.63
N VAL A 165 15.75 -7.73 -0.53
CA VAL A 165 17.03 -7.48 0.11
C VAL A 165 18.10 -8.34 -0.55
N GLU A 166 19.18 -7.73 -1.01
CA GLU A 166 20.35 -8.43 -1.57
C GLU A 166 21.49 -8.29 -0.56
N ARG A 167 21.72 -9.35 0.22
CA ARG A 167 22.78 -9.44 1.24
C ARG A 167 23.41 -10.82 1.22
#